data_AF-A0AAV5CN75-F1
#
_entry.id   AF-A0AAV5CN75-F1
#
_cell.length_a   1.000
_cell.length_b   1.000
_cell.length_c   1.000
_cell.angle_alpha   90.00
_cell.angle_beta   90.00
_cell.angle_gamma   90.00
#
_symmetry.space_group_name_H-M   'P 1'
#
loop_
_entity.id
_entity.type
_entity.pdbx_description
1 polymer ?
#
loop_
_entity_poly.entity_id
_entity_poly.type
_entity_poly.pdbx_seq_one_letter_code
_entity_poly.pdbx_strand_id
1 'polypeptide(L)'
;MIIDSGTVVTNLRPTVYIRRAAVGVPGGHGCVPAPTAVQAPQHVCYNFTGYDNVTVPRIALTFRGGVTVDLDVPSGILSGGCLAFAAVRTDNSTTFLGNVNQSTFEVLYDVKGGRVGFRPGAC
;
A
#
# COMPACT_ATOMS: atom_id res chain seq x y z
N MET A 1 10.90 5.64 6.70
CA MET A 1 9.64 5.74 5.94
C MET A 1 9.12 7.14 6.13
N ILE A 2 8.66 7.77 5.06
CA ILE A 2 8.05 9.11 5.06
C ILE A 2 6.56 8.94 4.83
N ILE A 3 5.72 9.73 5.52
CA ILE A 3 4.28 9.79 5.25
C ILE A 3 4.07 10.93 4.27
N ASP A 4 3.53 10.63 3.09
CA ASP A 4 3.47 11.60 2.00
C ASP A 4 2.13 11.50 1.27
N SER A 5 1.28 12.50 1.46
CA SER A 5 0.00 12.62 0.76
C SER A 5 0.16 13.04 -0.71
N GLY A 6 1.34 13.50 -1.13
CA GLY A 6 1.66 13.81 -2.52
C GLY A 6 1.96 12.56 -3.36
N THR A 7 2.33 11.45 -2.72
CA THR A 7 2.52 10.16 -3.40
C THR A 7 1.22 9.35 -3.34
N VAL A 8 0.74 8.84 -4.47
CA VAL A 8 -0.54 8.11 -4.53
C VAL A 8 -0.45 6.76 -3.79
N VAL A 9 0.56 5.94 -4.11
CA VAL A 9 0.70 4.57 -3.60
C VAL A 9 1.86 4.44 -2.61
N THR A 10 1.84 3.43 -1.73
CA THR A 10 2.97 3.18 -0.83
C THR A 10 4.15 2.56 -1.55
N ASN A 11 5.33 3.16 -1.42
CA ASN A 11 6.55 2.56 -1.93
C ASN A 11 7.23 1.72 -0.85
N LEU A 12 7.45 0.44 -1.16
CA LEU A 12 8.09 -0.54 -0.31
C LEU A 12 9.48 -0.88 -0.84
N ARG A 13 10.35 -1.32 0.05
CA ARG A 13 11.63 -1.94 -0.33
C ARG A 13 11.38 -3.15 -1.24
N PRO A 14 12.16 -3.38 -2.31
CA PRO A 14 11.98 -4.49 -3.24
C PRO A 14 11.71 -5.84 -2.57
N THR A 15 12.48 -6.19 -1.54
CA THR A 15 12.33 -7.45 -0.79
C THR A 15 10.95 -7.59 -0.15
N VAL A 16 10.43 -6.51 0.44
CA VAL A 16 9.09 -6.47 1.05
C VAL A 16 8.01 -6.45 -0.02
N TYR A 17 8.21 -5.67 -1.09
CA TYR A 17 7.27 -5.57 -2.19
C TYR A 17 7.03 -6.93 -2.86
N ILE A 18 8.10 -7.67 -3.19
CA ILE A 18 7.99 -8.99 -3.83
C ILE A 18 7.21 -9.96 -2.94
N ARG A 19 7.49 -9.99 -1.63
CA ARG A 19 6.72 -10.81 -0.68
C ARG A 19 5.24 -10.43 -0.66
N ARG A 20 4.92 -9.13 -0.64
CA ARG A 20 3.53 -8.66 -0.66
C ARG A 20 2.83 -9.01 -1.97
N ALA A 21 3.50 -8.80 -3.10
CA ALA A 21 2.99 -9.11 -4.43
C ALA A 21 2.73 -10.62 -4.60
N ALA A 22 3.60 -11.46 -4.06
CA ALA A 22 3.46 -12.92 -4.11
C ALA A 22 2.23 -13.45 -3.34
N VAL A 23 1.78 -12.76 -2.28
CA VAL A 23 0.53 -13.10 -1.59
C VAL A 23 -0.70 -12.89 -2.50
N GLY A 24 -0.61 -11.94 -3.43
CA GLY A 24 -1.65 -11.68 -4.41
C GLY A 24 -2.98 -11.20 -3.81
N VAL A 25 -4.03 -11.26 -4.63
CA VAL A 25 -5.44 -11.19 -4.25
C VAL A 25 -6.08 -12.52 -4.69
N PRO A 26 -6.64 -13.34 -3.78
CA PRO A 26 -7.26 -14.61 -4.12
C PRO A 26 -8.37 -14.45 -5.17
N GLY A 27 -8.39 -15.35 -6.18
CA GLY A 27 -9.34 -15.28 -7.29
C GLY A 27 -9.07 -14.16 -8.31
N GLY A 28 -8.13 -13.26 -8.04
CA GLY A 28 -7.68 -12.28 -9.02
C GLY A 28 -6.72 -12.92 -10.02
N HIS A 29 -7.06 -12.89 -11.30
CA HIS A 29 -6.08 -13.16 -12.35
C HIS A 29 -5.17 -11.93 -12.44
N GLY A 30 -3.92 -12.08 -11.98
CA GLY A 30 -2.92 -11.03 -12.06
C GLY A 30 -2.65 -10.66 -13.51
N CYS A 31 -3.14 -9.49 -13.94
CA CYS A 31 -2.67 -8.84 -15.14
C CYS A 31 -1.39 -8.11 -14.76
N VAL A 32 -0.27 -8.82 -14.76
CA VAL A 32 1.03 -8.14 -14.76
C VAL A 32 1.10 -7.38 -16.08
N PRO A 33 1.18 -6.04 -16.10
CA PRO A 33 1.45 -5.34 -17.34
C PRO A 33 2.72 -5.95 -17.94
N ALA A 34 2.68 -6.31 -19.23
CA ALA A 34 3.87 -6.79 -19.93
C ALA A 34 5.04 -5.83 -19.65
N PRO A 35 6.26 -6.32 -19.38
CA PRO A 35 7.38 -5.45 -19.07
C PRO A 35 7.74 -4.65 -20.33
N THR A 36 7.08 -3.51 -20.54
CA THR A 36 7.59 -2.49 -21.44
C THR A 36 8.75 -1.85 -20.73
N ALA A 37 9.93 -2.02 -21.33
CA ALA A 37 11.19 -1.51 -20.84
C ALA A 37 11.04 -0.04 -20.38
N VAL A 38 11.68 0.28 -19.26
CA VAL A 38 11.96 1.63 -18.74
C VAL A 38 10.91 2.21 -17.75
N GLN A 39 11.27 2.21 -16.45
CA GLN A 39 10.99 3.28 -15.46
C GLN A 39 9.63 3.43 -14.72
N ALA A 40 8.87 2.37 -14.44
CA ALA A 40 7.79 2.45 -13.42
C ALA A 40 7.93 1.35 -12.37
N PRO A 41 7.67 1.63 -11.08
CA PRO A 41 7.54 0.56 -10.11
C PRO A 41 6.33 -0.29 -10.53
N GLN A 42 6.60 -1.53 -10.94
CA GLN A 42 5.62 -2.43 -11.53
C GLN A 42 4.42 -2.56 -10.59
N HIS A 43 3.26 -2.04 -10.96
CA HIS A 43 2.02 -2.25 -10.20
C HIS A 43 1.42 -3.60 -10.59
N VAL A 44 1.10 -4.46 -9.61
CA VAL A 44 0.33 -5.68 -9.87
C VAL A 44 -1.15 -5.30 -9.96
N CYS A 45 -1.76 -5.53 -11.11
CA CYS A 45 -3.17 -5.28 -11.36
C CYS A 45 -3.95 -6.58 -11.51
N TYR A 46 -5.24 -6.57 -11.18
CA TYR A 46 -6.10 -7.73 -11.26
C TYR A 46 -7.31 -7.43 -12.14
N ASN A 47 -7.67 -8.38 -12.98
CA ASN A 47 -8.95 -8.34 -13.68
C ASN A 47 -10.01 -9.07 -12.85
N PHE A 48 -11.00 -8.33 -12.38
CA PHE A 48 -12.13 -8.86 -11.61
C PHE A 48 -13.41 -9.04 -12.45
N THR A 49 -13.32 -8.94 -13.78
CA THR A 49 -14.47 -9.17 -14.68
C THR A 49 -15.02 -10.58 -14.46
N GLY A 50 -16.33 -10.69 -14.27
CA GLY A 50 -17.01 -11.97 -14.04
C GLY A 50 -16.98 -12.48 -12.60
N TYR A 51 -16.44 -11.69 -11.66
CA TYR A 51 -16.50 -11.99 -10.23
C TYR A 51 -17.52 -11.09 -9.54
N ASP A 52 -18.54 -11.69 -8.91
CA ASP A 52 -19.55 -10.96 -8.14
C ASP A 52 -19.00 -10.48 -6.78
N ASN A 53 -18.05 -11.21 -6.21
CA ASN A 53 -17.42 -10.90 -4.93
C ASN A 53 -15.91 -11.13 -5.00
N VAL A 54 -15.14 -10.16 -4.51
CA VAL A 54 -13.67 -10.22 -4.48
C VAL A 54 -13.21 -10.17 -3.02
N THR A 55 -12.40 -11.14 -2.62
CA THR A 55 -11.78 -11.16 -1.28
C THR A 55 -10.42 -10.49 -1.34
N VAL A 56 -10.30 -9.31 -0.72
CA VAL A 56 -9.03 -8.59 -0.60
C VAL A 56 -8.40 -8.91 0.76
N PRO A 57 -7.12 -9.33 0.81
CA PRO A 57 -6.47 -9.68 2.08
C PRO A 57 -6.30 -8.43 2.94
N ARG A 58 -6.55 -8.53 4.25
CA ARG A 58 -6.25 -7.44 5.20
C ARG A 58 -4.74 -7.22 5.29
N ILE A 59 -4.33 -5.97 5.41
CA ILE A 59 -2.93 -5.58 5.64
C ILE A 59 -2.89 -4.65 6.84
N ALA A 60 -1.94 -4.89 7.74
CA ALA A 60 -1.64 -4.01 8.84
C ALA A 60 -0.21 -3.47 8.75
N LEU A 61 -0.02 -2.22 9.18
CA LEU A 61 1.27 -1.58 9.35
C LEU A 61 1.62 -1.53 10.83
N THR A 62 2.70 -2.18 11.23
CA THR A 62 3.20 -2.13 12.61
C THR A 62 4.38 -1.19 12.71
N PHE A 63 4.21 -0.14 13.51
CA PHE A 63 5.21 0.89 13.73
C PHE A 63 6.05 0.61 14.99
N ARG A 64 7.24 1.20 15.03
CA ARG A 64 8.07 1.20 16.23
C ARG A 64 7.29 1.84 17.38
N GLY A 65 7.22 1.16 18.53
CA GLY A 65 6.38 1.55 19.66
C GLY A 65 5.15 0.64 19.85
N GLY A 66 4.96 -0.36 18.98
CA GLY A 66 3.93 -1.39 19.15
C GLY A 66 2.55 -0.99 18.63
N VAL A 67 2.44 0.13 17.93
CA VAL A 67 1.20 0.57 17.29
C VAL A 67 1.03 -0.19 15.98
N THR A 68 -0.11 -0.86 15.82
CA THR A 68 -0.51 -1.52 14.58
C THR A 68 -1.74 -0.84 14.02
N VAL A 69 -1.72 -0.55 12.71
CA VAL A 69 -2.79 0.14 12.00
C VAL A 69 -3.25 -0.73 10.84
N ASP A 70 -4.52 -1.13 10.84
CA ASP A 70 -5.14 -1.88 9.74
C ASP A 70 -5.53 -0.95 8.61
N LEU A 71 -5.00 -1.21 7.41
CA LEU A 71 -5.38 -0.49 6.19
C LEU A 71 -6.83 -0.79 5.81
N ASP A 72 -7.52 0.22 5.28
CA ASP A 72 -8.89 0.05 4.82
C ASP A 72 -9.01 -1.03 3.73
N VAL A 73 -10.08 -1.82 3.78
CA VAL A 73 -10.35 -2.87 2.81
C VAL A 73 -11.66 -2.56 2.08
N PRO A 74 -11.66 -2.50 0.73
CA PRO A 74 -10.52 -2.76 -0.17
C PRO A 74 -9.67 -1.51 -0.47
N SER A 75 -10.14 -0.31 -0.10
CA SER A 75 -9.66 0.94 -0.70
C SER A 75 -8.24 1.32 -0.28
N GLY A 76 -7.80 0.92 0.91
CA GLY A 76 -6.42 1.09 1.39
C GLY A 76 -5.45 0.05 0.83
N ILE A 77 -5.88 -0.85 -0.05
CA ILE A 77 -5.08 -1.97 -0.57
C ILE A 77 -5.07 -2.00 -2.10
N LEU A 78 -6.23 -1.70 -2.71
CA LEU A 78 -6.41 -1.63 -4.14
C LEU A 78 -6.81 -0.21 -4.56
N SER A 79 -6.19 0.27 -5.62
CA SER A 79 -6.58 1.51 -6.31
C SER A 79 -6.79 1.19 -7.78
N GLY A 80 -8.02 1.38 -8.27
CA GLY A 80 -8.36 1.08 -9.67
C GLY A 80 -8.11 -0.38 -10.08
N GLY A 81 -8.26 -1.33 -9.17
CA GLY A 81 -7.99 -2.76 -9.42
C GLY A 81 -6.51 -3.16 -9.34
N CYS A 82 -5.61 -2.24 -9.02
CA CYS A 82 -4.18 -2.50 -8.84
C CYS A 82 -3.76 -2.39 -7.38
N LEU A 83 -2.71 -3.12 -6.99
CA LEU A 83 -2.10 -2.95 -5.66
C LEU A 83 -1.70 -1.50 -5.46
N ALA A 84 -2.11 -0.93 -4.32
CA ALA A 84 -1.68 0.38 -3.83
C ALA A 84 -0.25 0.35 -3.28
N PHE A 85 0.62 -0.49 -3.84
CA PHE A 85 2.00 -0.69 -3.43
C PHE A 85 2.91 -0.76 -4.65
N ALA A 86 4.15 -0.29 -4.49
CA ALA A 86 5.16 -0.22 -5.53
C ALA A 86 6.56 -0.47 -4.94
N ALA A 87 7.50 -1.02 -5.71
CA ALA A 87 8.89 -1.15 -5.28
C ALA A 87 9.69 0.15 -5.48
N VAL A 88 10.49 0.57 -4.51
CA VAL A 88 11.56 1.55 -4.74
C VAL A 88 12.74 0.92 -5.50
N ARG A 89 13.71 1.73 -5.96
CA ARG A 89 14.83 1.26 -6.80
C ARG A 89 15.71 0.21 -6.10
N THR A 90 15.98 0.38 -4.80
CA THR A 90 16.85 -0.52 -4.01
C THR A 90 16.33 -0.62 -2.58
N ASP A 91 16.68 -1.66 -1.83
CA ASP A 91 16.27 -1.79 -0.42
C ASP A 91 16.81 -0.70 0.51
N ASN A 92 17.82 0.06 0.06
CA ASN A 92 18.38 1.21 0.77
C ASN A 92 17.72 2.55 0.41
N SER A 93 16.78 2.54 -0.55
CA SER A 93 16.05 3.74 -0.94
C SER A 93 15.00 4.11 0.12
N THR A 94 14.73 5.42 0.25
CA THR A 94 13.67 5.93 1.11
C THR A 94 12.31 5.41 0.65
N THR A 95 11.50 4.92 1.60
CA THR A 95 10.13 4.43 1.37
C THR A 95 9.08 5.45 1.80
N PHE A 96 7.92 5.42 1.17
CA PHE A 96 6.84 6.38 1.36
C PHE A 96 5.53 5.66 1.67
N LEU A 97 4.75 6.15 2.65
CA LEU A 97 3.36 5.77 2.87
C LEU A 97 2.50 6.71 2.02
N GLY A 98 1.89 6.18 0.96
CA GLY A 98 1.13 6.98 0.01
C GLY A 98 -0.29 7.28 0.48
N ASN A 99 -0.93 8.26 -0.15
CA ASN A 99 -2.26 8.75 0.14
C ASN A 99 -3.33 7.65 0.19
N VAL A 100 -3.31 6.69 -0.73
CA VAL A 100 -4.30 5.60 -0.76
C VAL A 100 -4.25 4.77 0.52
N ASN A 101 -3.05 4.47 1.04
CA ASN A 101 -2.91 3.72 2.29
C ASN A 101 -3.06 4.61 3.54
N GLN A 102 -3.22 5.93 3.37
CA GLN A 102 -3.57 6.86 4.44
C GLN A 102 -5.08 7.11 4.51
N SER A 103 -5.88 6.62 3.55
CA SER A 103 -7.32 6.83 3.54
C SER A 103 -7.97 6.31 4.83
N THR A 104 -9.04 6.97 5.28
CA THR A 104 -9.80 6.62 6.50
C THR A 104 -9.03 6.74 7.82
N PHE A 105 -7.81 7.30 7.78
CA PHE A 105 -7.07 7.67 8.98
C PHE A 105 -7.08 9.19 9.20
N GLU A 106 -7.28 9.55 10.45
CA GLU A 106 -6.81 10.84 10.97
C GLU A 106 -5.36 10.65 11.46
N VAL A 107 -4.46 11.49 10.94
CA VAL A 107 -3.03 11.47 11.30
C VAL A 107 -2.71 12.69 12.16
N LEU A 108 -2.35 12.45 13.42
CA LEU A 108 -1.94 13.49 14.36
C LEU A 108 -0.42 13.65 14.34
N TYR A 109 0.05 14.85 14.03
CA TYR A 109 1.47 15.21 14.11
C TYR A 109 1.75 15.97 15.40
N ASP A 110 2.24 15.27 16.43
CA ASP A 110 2.72 15.89 17.66
C ASP A 110 4.20 16.29 17.49
N VAL A 111 4.40 17.47 16.92
CA VAL A 111 5.75 18.00 16.65
C VAL A 111 6.53 18.25 17.94
N LYS A 112 5.86 18.71 19.00
CA LYS A 112 6.51 19.02 20.29
C LYS A 112 6.93 17.74 21.02
N GLY A 113 6.09 16.70 20.99
CA GLY A 113 6.38 15.39 21.57
C GLY A 113 7.19 14.46 20.67
N GLY A 114 7.43 14.83 19.41
CA GLY A 114 8.17 14.04 18.43
C GLY A 114 7.46 12.73 18.05
N ARG A 115 6.13 12.76 17.95
CA ARG A 115 5.29 11.56 17.74
C ARG A 115 4.30 11.76 16.59
N VAL A 116 3.90 10.64 16.00
CA VAL A 116 2.81 10.57 15.05
C VAL A 116 1.77 9.60 15.59
N GLY A 117 0.50 10.02 15.60
CA GLY A 117 -0.64 9.20 16.00
C GLY A 117 -1.53 8.88 14.78
N PHE A 118 -2.13 7.70 14.81
CA PHE A 118 -3.09 7.26 13.79
C PHE A 118 -4.41 6.90 14.46
N ARG A 119 -5.51 7.41 13.93
CA ARG A 119 -6.86 7.04 14.35
C ARG A 119 -7.63 6.48 13.14
N PRO A 120 -8.06 5.21 13.16
CA PRO A 120 -8.84 4.61 12.09
C PRO A 120 -10.30 5.09 12.10
N GLY A 121 -10.96 4.98 10.94
CA GLY A 121 -12.37 5.32 10.76
C GLY A 121 -12.67 6.81 10.94
N ALA A 122 -11.68 7.65 10.63
CA ALA A 122 -11.80 9.10 10.66
C ALA A 122 -11.46 9.63 9.26
N CYS A 123 -12.32 10.48 8.72
CA CYS A 123 -12.35 11.00 7.33
C CYS A 123 -13.19 10.16 6.35
#